data_AF-A0A0B6XBJ0-F1
#
_entry.id   AF-A0A0B6XBJ0-F1
#
_cell.length_a   1.000
_cell.length_b   1.000
_cell.length_c   1.000
_cell.angle_alpha   90.00
_cell.angle_beta   90.00
_cell.angle_gamma   90.00
#
_symmetry.space_group_name_H-M   'P 1'
#
loop_
_entity.id
_entity.type
_entity.pdbx_description
1 polymer ?
#
loop_
_entity_poly.entity_id
_entity_poly.type
_entity_poly.pdbx_seq_one_letter_code
_entity_poly.pdbx_strand_id
1 'polypeptide(L)'
;MKITLTDAQKEALELMHDTTRDGRVRDRIKAVLLASEGWTAQMIAQALRIHESTVSRHLKDYVSEEKLAPENGGSESRLSAEQTTELVEYLTANLMHTTAQIGHAPNS
;
A
#
# COMPACT_ATOMS: atom_id res chain seq x y z
N MET A 1 16.21 -3.49 0.26
CA MET A 1 15.09 -4.20 -0.41
C MET A 1 14.41 -3.19 -1.32
N LYS A 2 14.12 -3.54 -2.58
CA LYS A 2 13.51 -2.62 -3.55
C LYS A 2 12.06 -3.04 -3.76
N ILE A 3 11.11 -2.19 -3.40
CA ILE A 3 9.69 -2.36 -3.70
C ILE A 3 9.39 -1.49 -4.92
N THR A 4 8.66 -2.03 -5.88
CA THR A 4 8.17 -1.25 -7.02
C THR A 4 6.66 -1.24 -6.91
N LEU A 5 6.08 -0.04 -6.81
CA LEU A 5 4.63 0.16 -6.78
C LEU A 5 4.23 0.88 -8.06
N THR A 6 3.10 0.48 -8.64
CA THR A 6 2.41 1.29 -9.63
C THR A 6 1.78 2.52 -8.97
N ASP A 7 1.47 3.55 -9.75
CA ASP A 7 0.83 4.75 -9.21
C ASP A 7 -0.54 4.43 -8.57
N ALA A 8 -1.27 3.48 -9.15
CA ALA A 8 -2.50 2.92 -8.60
C ALA A 8 -2.32 2.28 -7.21
N GLN A 9 -1.24 1.50 -7.03
CA GLN A 9 -0.94 0.88 -5.73
C GLN A 9 -0.59 1.94 -4.70
N LYS A 10 0.11 3.01 -5.09
CA LYS A 10 0.41 4.14 -4.20
C LYS A 10 -0.87 4.85 -3.76
N GLU A 11 -1.75 5.21 -4.70
CA GLU A 11 -3.04 5.84 -4.38
C GLU A 11 -3.90 4.98 -3.44
N ALA A 12 -3.98 3.67 -3.70
CA ALA A 12 -4.69 2.73 -2.83
C ALA A 12 -4.12 2.73 -1.41
N LEU A 13 -2.79 2.69 -1.28
CA LEU A 13 -2.11 2.72 0.01
C LEU A 13 -2.33 4.05 0.73
N GLU A 14 -2.26 5.18 0.03
CA GLU A 14 -2.55 6.51 0.59
C GLU A 14 -4.00 6.60 1.10
N LEU A 15 -4.98 6.11 0.33
CA LEU A 15 -6.37 6.06 0.75
C LEU A 15 -6.57 5.17 1.98
N MET A 16 -5.92 4.01 2.03
CA MET A 16 -5.95 3.12 3.21
C MET A 16 -5.31 3.78 4.43
N HIS A 17 -4.23 4.53 4.25
CA HIS A 17 -3.57 5.26 5.33
C HIS A 17 -4.50 6.30 5.95
N ASP A 18 -5.25 7.02 5.12
CA ASP A 18 -6.13 8.11 5.58
C ASP A 18 -7.40 7.59 6.26
N THR A 19 -7.88 6.41 5.87
CA THR A 19 -9.11 5.82 6.42
C THR A 19 -8.86 4.94 7.65
N THR A 20 -7.68 4.34 7.80
CA THR A 20 -7.42 3.41 8.89
C THR A 20 -7.11 4.10 10.23
N ARG A 21 -7.72 3.58 11.30
CA ARG A 21 -7.52 4.07 12.67
C ARG A 21 -6.38 3.35 13.38
N ASP A 22 -5.98 2.16 12.90
CA ASP A 22 -4.87 1.41 13.49
C ASP A 22 -3.53 2.05 13.10
N GLY A 23 -2.85 2.62 14.11
CA GLY A 23 -1.51 3.21 13.94
C GLY A 23 -0.49 2.22 13.39
N ARG A 24 -0.63 0.93 13.71
CA ARG A 24 0.29 -0.13 13.25
C ARG A 24 0.13 -0.37 11.75
N VAL A 25 -1.09 -0.31 11.24
CA VAL A 25 -1.38 -0.40 9.81
C VAL A 25 -0.85 0.84 9.08
N ARG A 26 -1.05 2.04 9.65
CA ARG A 26 -0.49 3.28 9.07
C ARG A 26 1.03 3.23 8.95
N ASP A 27 1.74 2.77 9.97
CA ASP A 27 3.21 2.71 9.93
C ASP A 27 3.72 1.68 8.91
N ARG A 28 2.98 0.59 8.69
CA ARG A 28 3.29 -0.38 7.64
C ARG A 28 3.08 0.18 6.24
N ILE A 29 1.97 0.88 6.03
CA ILE A 29 1.69 1.57 4.76
C ILE A 29 2.80 2.59 4.46
N LYS A 30 3.16 3.44 5.43
CA LYS A 30 4.26 4.40 5.29
C LYS A 30 5.58 3.71 4.96
N ALA A 31 5.90 2.60 5.62
CA ALA A 31 7.12 1.86 5.34
C ALA A 31 7.17 1.37 3.89
N VAL A 32 6.06 0.84 3.37
CA VAL A 32 5.95 0.36 1.99
C VAL A 32 6.08 1.51 0.97
N LEU A 33 5.37 2.63 1.19
CA LEU A 33 5.44 3.82 0.34
C LEU A 33 6.87 4.38 0.28
N LEU A 34 7.48 4.65 1.44
CA LEU A 34 8.84 5.18 1.54
C LEU A 34 9.88 4.23 0.91
N ALA A 35 9.71 2.91 1.08
CA ALA A 35 10.59 1.95 0.43
C ALA A 35 10.45 1.97 -1.11
N SER A 36 9.25 2.22 -1.63
CA SER A 36 9.02 2.40 -3.06
C SER A 36 9.64 3.69 -3.62
N GLU A 37 9.79 4.70 -2.76
CA GLU A 37 10.47 5.98 -3.05
C GLU A 37 11.99 5.88 -2.91
N GLY A 38 12.53 4.70 -2.57
CA GLY A 38 13.96 4.46 -2.48
C GLY A 38 14.58 4.71 -1.11
N TRP A 39 13.77 4.92 -0.06
CA TRP A 39 14.30 5.05 1.30
C TRP A 39 14.84 3.71 1.79
N THR A 40 15.97 3.76 2.50
CA THR A 40 16.54 2.56 3.15
C THR A 40 15.73 2.18 4.39
N ALA A 41 15.78 0.91 4.79
CA ALA A 41 15.11 0.44 6.01
C ALA A 41 15.55 1.26 7.24
N GLN A 42 16.83 1.65 7.29
CA GLN A 42 17.37 2.51 8.34
C GLN A 42 16.77 3.92 8.31
N MET A 43 16.61 4.55 7.13
CA MET A 43 15.96 5.87 7.01
C MET A 43 14.49 5.82 7.44
N ILE A 44 13.77 4.77 7.03
CA ILE A 44 12.38 4.55 7.40
C ILE A 44 12.25 4.33 8.91
N ALA A 45 13.12 3.50 9.50
CA ALA A 45 13.17 3.23 10.93
C ALA A 45 13.38 4.53 11.73
N GLN A 46 14.28 5.39 11.26
CA GLN A 46 14.54 6.68 11.87
C GLN A 46 13.33 7.62 11.77
N ALA A 47 12.66 7.67 10.60
CA ALA A 47 11.50 8.53 10.38
C ALA A 47 10.27 8.11 11.18
N LEU A 48 9.99 6.80 11.24
CA LEU A 48 8.84 6.23 11.95
C LEU A 48 9.12 5.95 13.43
N ARG A 49 10.38 6.11 13.88
CA ARG A 49 10.83 5.83 15.26
C ARG A 49 10.52 4.41 15.74
N ILE A 50 10.75 3.45 14.86
CA ILE A 50 10.64 2.00 15.15
C ILE A 50 11.94 1.29 14.82
N HIS A 51 12.13 0.07 15.33
CA HIS A 51 13.33 -0.71 15.02
C HIS A 51 13.43 -1.07 13.54
N GLU A 52 14.64 -1.00 12.99
CA GLU A 52 14.94 -1.36 11.59
C GLU A 52 14.56 -2.81 11.26
N SER A 53 14.71 -3.73 12.21
CA SER A 53 14.27 -5.12 12.07
C SER A 53 12.75 -5.22 11.88
N THR A 54 11.98 -4.37 12.54
CA THR A 54 10.52 -4.27 12.38
C THR A 54 10.16 -3.74 10.99
N VAL A 55 10.83 -2.70 10.51
CA VAL A 55 10.67 -2.21 9.13
C VAL A 55 10.97 -3.32 8.13
N SER A 56 12.11 -3.98 8.29
CA SER A 56 12.53 -5.07 7.40
C SER A 56 11.51 -6.20 7.36
N ARG A 57 10.89 -6.53 8.50
CA ARG A 57 9.80 -7.50 8.58
C ARG A 57 8.56 -7.00 7.84
N HIS A 58 8.12 -5.76 8.07
CA HIS A 58 6.94 -5.19 7.38
C HIS A 58 7.09 -5.19 5.86
N LEU A 59 8.27 -4.83 5.35
CA LEU A 59 8.52 -4.86 3.91
C LEU A 59 8.49 -6.28 3.35
N LYS A 60 9.04 -7.26 4.07
CA LYS A 60 8.99 -8.68 3.70
C LYS A 60 7.57 -9.22 3.71
N ASP A 61 6.80 -8.94 4.76
CA ASP A 61 5.40 -9.36 4.89
C ASP A 61 4.57 -8.79 3.73
N TYR A 62 4.81 -7.53 3.34
CA TYR A 62 4.14 -6.91 2.18
C TYR A 62 4.54 -7.55 0.85
N VAL A 63 5.82 -7.82 0.60
CA VAL A 63 6.23 -8.45 -0.68
C VAL A 63 5.82 -9.91 -0.78
N SER A 64 5.74 -10.62 0.34
CA SER A 64 5.36 -12.03 0.36
C SER A 64 3.85 -12.25 0.26
N GLU A 65 3.04 -11.39 0.88
CA GLU A 65 1.61 -11.64 1.11
C GLU A 65 0.72 -10.40 0.91
N GLU A 66 1.25 -9.27 0.45
CA GLU A 66 0.59 -7.95 0.45
C GLU A 66 0.02 -7.57 1.84
N LYS A 67 0.61 -8.12 2.90
CA LYS A 67 0.04 -8.12 4.25
C LYS A 67 0.35 -6.83 4.99
N LEU A 68 -0.71 -6.06 5.26
CA LEU A 68 -0.63 -4.80 6.00
C LEU A 68 -1.12 -4.90 7.45
N ALA A 69 -1.81 -5.97 7.87
CA ALA A 69 -2.39 -6.13 9.22
C ALA A 69 -1.60 -7.08 10.16
N PRO A 70 -1.44 -6.80 11.48
CA PRO A 70 -0.71 -7.68 12.40
C PRO A 70 -1.59 -8.85 12.84
N GLU A 71 -1.12 -10.08 12.69
CA GLU A 71 -1.69 -11.22 13.41
C GLU A 71 -1.00 -11.36 14.76
N ASN A 72 -1.62 -10.89 15.84
CA ASN A 72 -1.22 -11.29 17.19
C ASN A 72 -2.45 -11.31 18.10
N GLY A 73 -3.08 -12.48 18.20
CA GLY A 73 -4.04 -12.82 19.27
C GLY A 73 -5.42 -13.22 18.79
N GLY A 74 -5.59 -14.49 18.36
CA GLY A 74 -6.88 -15.17 18.27
C GLY A 74 -7.87 -14.65 17.22
N SER A 75 -8.12 -15.50 16.21
CA SER A 75 -9.12 -15.40 15.13
C SER A 75 -8.73 -14.48 13.96
N GLU A 76 -8.83 -15.08 12.77
CA GLU A 76 -8.67 -14.59 11.39
C GLU A 76 -8.64 -13.07 11.16
N SER A 77 -7.65 -12.61 10.38
CA SER A 77 -7.63 -11.27 9.78
C SER A 77 -8.94 -11.02 9.04
N ARG A 78 -9.75 -10.05 9.50
CA ARG A 78 -10.86 -9.50 8.71
C ARG A 78 -10.40 -8.27 7.93
N LEU A 79 -9.48 -8.48 6.99
CA LEU A 79 -9.81 -8.05 5.64
C LEU A 79 -10.51 -9.28 5.06
N SER A 80 -11.85 -9.30 5.09
CA SER A 80 -12.57 -10.40 4.43
C SER A 80 -12.15 -10.40 2.96
N ALA A 81 -12.21 -11.56 2.31
CA ALA A 81 -11.98 -11.65 0.87
C ALA A 81 -12.72 -10.53 0.10
N GLU A 82 -13.86 -10.08 0.61
CA GLU A 82 -14.65 -8.95 0.11
C GLU A 82 -13.92 -7.61 0.14
N GLN A 83 -13.09 -7.28 1.14
CA GLN A 83 -12.36 -6.00 1.18
C GLN A 83 -11.13 -5.99 0.27
N THR A 84 -10.48 -7.15 0.10
CA THR A 84 -9.44 -7.34 -0.92
C THR A 84 -10.05 -7.32 -2.32
N THR A 85 -11.22 -7.93 -2.50
CA THR A 85 -11.99 -7.87 -3.74
C THR A 85 -12.51 -6.45 -4.00
N GLU A 86 -12.98 -5.71 -3.00
CA GLU A 86 -13.41 -4.32 -3.13
C GLU A 86 -12.24 -3.40 -3.50
N LEU A 87 -11.05 -3.64 -2.95
CA LEU A 87 -9.84 -2.92 -3.35
C LEU A 87 -9.45 -3.25 -4.81
N VAL A 88 -9.50 -4.53 -5.20
CA VAL A 88 -9.24 -4.96 -6.58
C VAL A 88 -10.31 -4.45 -7.55
N GLU A 89 -11.58 -4.46 -7.18
CA GLU A 89 -12.71 -3.96 -7.98
C GLU A 89 -12.67 -2.43 -8.11
N TYR A 90 -12.38 -1.71 -7.04
CA TYR A 90 -12.18 -0.25 -7.06
C TYR A 90 -11.00 0.13 -7.97
N LEU A 91 -9.88 -0.58 -7.85
CA LEU A 91 -8.72 -0.40 -8.72
C LEU A 91 -9.07 -0.72 -10.19
N THR A 92 -9.81 -1.80 -10.45
CA THR A 92 -10.21 -2.19 -11.81
C THR A 92 -11.19 -1.19 -12.44
N ALA A 93 -12.12 -0.64 -11.64
CA ALA A 93 -13.11 0.31 -12.10
C ALA A 93 -12.51 1.71 -12.37
N ASN A 94 -11.61 2.20 -11.51
CA ASN A 94 -11.04 3.55 -11.66
C ASN A 94 -9.82 3.64 -12.58
N LEU A 95 -9.10 2.55 -12.87
CA LEU A 95 -7.96 2.56 -13.80
C LEU A 95 -8.35 2.39 -15.26
N MET A 96 -9.51 1.81 -15.57
CA MET A 96 -9.95 1.59 -16.96
C MET A 96 -10.63 2.81 -17.59
N HIS A 97 -11.03 3.82 -16.81
CA HIS A 97 -11.68 5.02 -17.36
C HIS A 97 -10.72 6.12 -17.83
N THR A 98 -9.47 6.14 -17.35
CA THR A 98 -8.55 7.25 -17.65
C THR A 98 -7.75 7.06 -18.95
N THR A 99 -7.62 5.82 -19.45
CA THR A 99 -6.83 5.54 -20.68
C THR A 99 -7.62 5.77 -21.98
N ALA A 100 -8.94 6.00 -21.92
CA ALA A 100 -9.79 6.20 -23.10
C ALA A 100 -10.12 7.68 -23.44
N GLN A 101 -9.64 8.66 -22.66
CA GLN A 101 -9.98 10.09 -22.88
C GLN A 101 -8.81 11.00 -23.28
N ILE A 102 -7.67 10.44 -23.72
CA ILE A 102 -6.61 11.24 -24.38
C ILE A 102 -6.57 10.83 -25.85
N GLY A 103 -7.52 11.30 -26.64
CA GLY A 103 -7.55 10.91 -28.05
C GLY A 103 -8.68 11.46 -28.92
N HIS A 104 -9.09 12.73 -28.79
CA HIS A 104 -9.67 13.42 -29.95
C HIS A 104 -9.64 14.95 -29.80
N ALA A 105 -8.65 15.58 -30.44
CA ALA A 105 -8.78 16.96 -30.90
C ALA A 105 -8.75 16.91 -32.43
N PRO A 106 -9.85 17.25 -33.13
CA PRO A 106 -9.76 17.66 -34.51
C PRO A 106 -9.72 19.19 -34.57
N ASN A 107 -8.60 19.71 -35.06
CA ASN A 107 -8.55 20.99 -35.75
C ASN A 107 -9.63 21.02 -36.84
N SER A 108 -10.47 22.06 -36.84
CA SER A 108 -11.02 22.74 -38.01
C SER A 108 -11.53 24.11 -37.58
#